data_AF-A0AAW0NVY1-F1
#
_entry.id   AF-A0AAW0NVY1-F1
#
_cell.length_a   1.000
_cell.length_b   1.000
_cell.length_c   1.000
_cell.angle_alpha   90.00
_cell.angle_beta   90.00
_cell.angle_gamma   90.00
#
_symmetry.space_group_name_H-M   'P 1'
#
loop_
_entity.id
_entity.type
_entity.pdbx_description
1 polymer ?
#
loop_
_entity_poly.entity_id
_entity_poly.type
_entity_poly.pdbx_seq_one_letter_code
_entity_poly.pdbx_strand_id
1 'polypeptide(L)'
;MKQGLADLDRVKEKHTKEIEDRVRKLIENCKRRQAQMTDEELDREFDEMWKKTLRELKMSNKNKDKFCADFKDCLMKRPCQKKAEEFTEQGLRGAVENSINRSLGVSIIDKMLTCEEFSTRVVFQCTVLEDLLEKDCFDDFLKYTTNYEDYVKDWILNKIMSHSTDVFDFENKHIQSCVRSINEAVDKAIKGPSDTIQSFITDICKELNDKLVISKEALDAFMVLNNADKEKFARCLEESVKEMGQSLQNKLNMDIKEKLQSLHVKPRMFFLIESLAVVNSAPSVMLHVMQEEVPTLSTGPLCIALKHLEVSNGNNLKNLTLIYAHQQ
;
A
#
# COMPACT_ATOMS: atom_id res chain seq x y z
N MET A 1 -41.73 -18.18 46.16
CA MET A 1 -40.31 -17.80 46.01
C MET A 1 -39.90 -17.49 44.57
N LYS A 2 -40.33 -18.24 43.54
CA LYS A 2 -39.96 -17.98 42.13
C LYS A 2 -40.39 -16.60 41.59
N GLN A 3 -41.58 -16.10 41.96
CA GLN A 3 -42.09 -14.80 41.52
C GLN A 3 -41.24 -13.61 42.02
N GLY A 4 -40.81 -13.62 43.28
CA GLY A 4 -40.05 -12.52 43.89
C GLY A 4 -38.62 -12.35 43.35
N LEU A 5 -38.00 -13.43 42.86
CA LEU A 5 -36.70 -13.36 42.17
C LEU A 5 -36.85 -12.74 40.77
N ALA A 6 -37.86 -13.15 40.01
CA ALA A 6 -38.14 -12.59 38.69
C ALA A 6 -38.50 -11.08 38.75
N ASP A 7 -39.27 -10.65 39.76
CA ASP A 7 -39.58 -9.25 39.97
C ASP A 7 -38.34 -8.43 40.39
N LEU A 8 -37.45 -9.01 41.19
CA LEU A 8 -36.17 -8.38 41.58
C LEU A 8 -35.23 -8.19 40.38
N ASP A 9 -35.13 -9.20 39.52
CA ASP A 9 -34.29 -9.13 38.32
C ASP A 9 -34.84 -8.10 37.31
N ARG A 10 -36.17 -8.04 37.13
CA ARG A 10 -36.82 -7.02 36.30
C ARG A 10 -36.56 -5.59 36.82
N VAL A 11 -36.54 -5.40 38.15
CA VAL A 11 -36.24 -4.09 38.76
C VAL A 11 -34.77 -3.72 38.59
N LYS A 12 -33.84 -4.66 38.77
CA LYS A 12 -32.41 -4.44 38.53
C LYS A 12 -32.15 -4.06 37.08
N GLU A 13 -32.73 -4.78 36.13
CA GLU A 13 -32.56 -4.51 34.71
C GLU A 13 -33.12 -3.14 34.31
N LYS A 14 -34.28 -2.76 34.86
CA LYS A 14 -34.86 -1.43 34.65
C LYS A 14 -33.94 -0.32 35.16
N HIS A 15 -33.38 -0.47 36.37
CA HIS A 15 -32.45 0.52 36.90
C HIS A 15 -31.15 0.61 36.10
N THR A 16 -30.61 -0.52 35.62
CA THR A 16 -29.43 -0.51 34.74
C THR A 16 -29.68 0.26 33.45
N LYS A 17 -30.81 0.00 32.75
CA LYS A 17 -31.16 0.73 31.51
C LYS A 17 -31.31 2.24 31.74
N GLU A 18 -31.93 2.63 32.85
CA GLU A 18 -32.08 4.05 33.21
C GLU A 18 -30.73 4.73 33.49
N ILE A 19 -29.78 4.03 34.12
CA ILE A 19 -28.42 4.53 34.32
C ILE A 19 -27.70 4.66 32.98
N GLU A 20 -27.79 3.65 32.10
CA GLU A 20 -27.21 3.68 30.76
C GLU A 20 -27.74 4.85 29.92
N ASP A 21 -29.05 5.12 29.96
CA ASP A 21 -29.66 6.25 29.25
C ASP A 21 -29.18 7.61 29.79
N ARG A 22 -28.97 7.72 31.10
CA ARG A 22 -28.43 8.94 31.73
C ARG A 22 -26.96 9.15 31.39
N VAL A 23 -26.16 8.09 31.41
CA VAL A 23 -24.77 8.12 30.96
C VAL A 23 -24.71 8.51 29.48
N ARG A 24 -25.58 7.97 28.63
CA ARG A 24 -25.67 8.33 27.20
C ARG A 24 -26.00 9.82 27.00
N LYS A 25 -26.99 10.35 27.72
CA LYS A 25 -27.34 11.78 27.68
C LYS A 25 -26.19 12.67 28.16
N LEU A 26 -25.49 12.25 29.22
CA LEU A 26 -24.31 12.97 29.72
C LEU A 26 -23.21 13.02 28.66
N ILE A 27 -22.91 11.90 28.01
CA ILE A 27 -21.95 11.81 26.91
C ILE A 27 -22.32 12.78 25.77
N GLU A 28 -23.59 12.82 25.35
CA GLU A 28 -24.04 13.75 24.31
C GLU A 28 -23.90 15.22 24.72
N ASN A 29 -24.15 15.54 25.99
CA ASN A 29 -24.01 16.89 26.51
C ASN A 29 -22.55 17.33 26.58
N CYS A 30 -21.66 16.46 27.08
CA CYS A 30 -20.22 16.70 27.08
C CYS A 30 -19.70 16.92 25.65
N LYS A 31 -20.13 16.10 24.68
CA LYS A 31 -19.74 16.25 23.26
C LYS A 31 -20.23 17.56 22.64
N ARG A 32 -21.46 17.99 22.94
CA ARG A 32 -22.06 19.23 22.39
C ARG A 32 -21.40 20.49 22.89
N ARG A 33 -20.78 20.47 24.08
CA ARG A 33 -20.11 21.64 24.64
C ARG A 33 -18.84 22.05 23.87
N GLN A 34 -18.37 21.24 22.91
CA GLN A 34 -17.20 21.48 22.03
C GLN A 34 -15.88 21.83 22.74
N ALA A 35 -15.89 21.93 24.07
CA ALA A 35 -14.76 22.25 24.93
C ALA A 35 -14.01 20.97 25.31
N GLN A 36 -12.68 21.08 25.32
CA GLN A 36 -11.79 20.04 25.83
C GLN A 36 -12.00 19.92 27.34
N MET A 37 -12.86 18.99 27.77
CA MET A 37 -13.05 18.68 29.19
C MET A 37 -11.87 17.86 29.70
N THR A 38 -11.24 18.32 30.76
CA THR A 38 -10.19 17.60 31.49
C THR A 38 -10.76 16.35 32.17
N ASP A 39 -9.90 15.40 32.53
CA ASP A 39 -10.30 14.18 33.25
C ASP A 39 -11.03 14.52 34.57
N GLU A 40 -10.61 15.60 35.23
CA GLU A 40 -11.19 16.15 36.47
C GLU A 40 -12.58 16.77 36.27
N GLU A 41 -12.80 17.45 35.14
CA GLU A 41 -14.11 17.98 34.79
C GLU A 41 -15.08 16.87 34.40
N LEU A 42 -14.59 15.84 33.71
CA LEU A 42 -15.38 14.63 33.42
C LEU A 42 -15.76 13.89 34.71
N ASP A 43 -14.83 13.77 35.67
CA ASP A 43 -15.14 13.22 36.99
C ASP A 43 -16.23 14.01 37.69
N ARG A 44 -16.14 15.35 37.65
CA ARG A 44 -17.14 16.22 38.28
C ARG A 44 -18.53 16.05 37.66
N GLU A 45 -18.62 16.09 36.34
CA GLU A 45 -19.89 15.91 35.62
C GLU A 45 -20.50 14.52 35.86
N PHE A 46 -19.67 13.47 35.84
CA PHE A 46 -20.11 12.12 36.15
C PHE A 46 -20.60 12.03 37.60
N ASP A 47 -19.86 12.58 38.55
CA ASP A 47 -20.22 12.57 39.97
C ASP A 47 -21.53 13.31 40.25
N GLU A 48 -21.76 14.44 39.59
CA GLU A 48 -23.01 15.19 39.71
C GLU A 48 -24.20 14.39 39.16
N MET A 49 -24.05 13.81 37.97
CA MET A 49 -25.06 12.94 37.37
C MET A 49 -25.32 11.71 38.25
N TRP A 50 -24.27 11.09 38.77
CA TRP A 50 -24.35 9.90 39.61
C TRP A 50 -25.04 10.19 40.95
N LYS A 51 -24.65 11.26 41.64
CA LYS A 51 -25.30 11.72 42.90
C LYS A 51 -26.79 12.02 42.70
N LYS A 52 -27.18 12.55 41.54
CA LYS A 52 -28.59 12.77 41.20
C LYS A 52 -29.32 11.45 40.99
N THR A 53 -28.72 10.52 40.25
CA THR A 53 -29.31 9.21 39.93
C THR A 53 -29.48 8.32 41.17
N LEU A 54 -28.51 8.32 42.10
CA LEU A 54 -28.63 7.63 43.39
C LEU A 54 -29.85 8.11 44.20
N ARG A 55 -30.08 9.43 44.22
CA ARG A 55 -31.20 10.04 44.95
C ARG A 55 -32.55 9.70 44.32
N GLU A 56 -32.66 9.75 43.00
CA GLU A 56 -33.92 9.53 42.28
C GLU A 56 -34.31 8.05 42.21
N LEU A 57 -33.35 7.15 41.98
CA LEU A 57 -33.61 5.72 41.85
C LEU A 57 -33.54 4.95 43.18
N LYS A 58 -33.21 5.64 44.29
CA LYS A 58 -33.02 5.06 45.63
C LYS A 58 -32.16 3.80 45.61
N MET A 59 -31.10 3.83 44.82
CA MET A 59 -30.24 2.67 44.56
C MET A 59 -28.93 2.74 45.38
N SER A 60 -28.30 1.59 45.59
CA SER A 60 -26.99 1.52 46.25
C SER A 60 -25.87 2.01 45.33
N ASN A 61 -24.80 2.59 45.89
CA ASN A 61 -23.62 3.11 45.18
C ASN A 61 -22.70 2.01 44.58
N LYS A 62 -23.26 0.90 44.13
CA LYS A 62 -22.52 -0.22 43.54
C LYS A 62 -22.21 0.09 42.07
N ASN A 63 -21.06 -0.40 41.59
CA ASN A 63 -20.60 -0.29 40.20
C ASN A 63 -20.33 1.14 39.69
N LYS A 64 -20.30 2.15 40.58
CA LYS A 64 -19.99 3.55 40.22
C LYS A 64 -18.71 3.63 39.41
N ASP A 65 -17.64 3.00 39.91
CA ASP A 65 -16.32 3.05 39.30
C ASP A 65 -16.31 2.42 37.90
N LYS A 66 -17.08 1.34 37.71
CA LYS A 66 -17.25 0.70 36.39
C LYS A 66 -17.96 1.65 35.40
N PHE A 67 -19.10 2.23 35.80
CA PHE A 67 -19.81 3.17 34.93
C PHE A 67 -19.02 4.46 34.67
N CYS A 68 -18.22 4.91 35.63
CA CYS A 68 -17.32 6.05 35.46
C CYS A 68 -16.21 5.73 34.46
N ALA A 69 -15.58 4.57 34.59
CA ALA A 69 -14.58 4.09 33.64
C ALA A 69 -15.17 3.96 32.23
N ASP A 70 -16.34 3.35 32.08
CA ASP A 70 -17.04 3.20 30.78
C ASP A 70 -17.44 4.57 30.18
N PHE A 71 -17.86 5.52 31.02
CA PHE A 71 -18.17 6.89 30.62
C PHE A 71 -16.93 7.63 30.11
N LYS A 72 -15.83 7.59 30.87
CA LYS A 72 -14.55 8.19 30.48
C LYS A 72 -13.99 7.54 29.23
N ASP A 73 -14.05 6.22 29.12
CA ASP A 73 -13.64 5.50 27.91
C ASP A 73 -14.45 5.98 26.69
N CYS A 74 -15.78 6.09 26.81
CA CYS A 74 -16.63 6.58 25.72
C CYS A 74 -16.32 8.02 25.26
N LEU A 75 -15.83 8.88 26.15
CA LEU A 75 -15.51 10.28 25.86
C LEU A 75 -14.05 10.50 25.48
N MET A 76 -13.12 9.72 26.00
CA MET A 76 -11.68 9.88 25.78
C MET A 76 -11.14 8.97 24.67
N LYS A 77 -11.72 7.77 24.49
CA LYS A 77 -11.32 6.83 23.43
C LYS A 77 -11.69 7.36 22.05
N ARG A 78 -12.89 7.93 21.87
CA ARG A 78 -13.35 8.42 20.55
C ARG A 78 -12.50 9.57 19.99
N PRO A 79 -12.11 10.60 20.76
CA PRO A 79 -11.21 11.64 20.28
C PRO A 79 -9.81 11.11 19.95
N CYS A 80 -9.23 10.24 20.79
CA CYS A 80 -7.92 9.63 20.52
C CYS A 80 -7.96 8.78 19.26
N GLN A 81 -8.97 7.91 19.14
CA GLN A 81 -9.19 7.06 17.99
C GLN A 81 -9.37 7.87 16.70
N LYS A 82 -10.33 8.81 16.68
CA LYS A 82 -10.58 9.63 15.49
C LYS A 82 -9.33 10.39 15.04
N LYS A 83 -8.52 10.85 15.99
CA LYS A 83 -7.30 11.58 15.68
C LYS A 83 -6.15 10.68 15.23
N ALA A 84 -6.03 9.50 15.82
CA ALA A 84 -5.13 8.46 15.34
C ALA A 84 -5.49 8.04 13.91
N GLU A 85 -6.78 7.87 13.61
CA GLU A 85 -7.30 7.62 12.26
C GLU A 85 -6.96 8.78 11.31
N GLU A 86 -7.23 10.03 11.69
CA GLU A 86 -6.89 11.21 10.89
C GLU A 86 -5.38 11.29 10.62
N PHE A 87 -4.53 11.07 11.64
CA PHE A 87 -3.07 11.07 11.50
C PHE A 87 -2.58 9.93 10.61
N THR A 88 -3.18 8.75 10.75
CA THR A 88 -2.86 7.60 9.91
C THR A 88 -3.21 7.88 8.45
N GLU A 89 -4.42 8.35 8.17
CA GLU A 89 -4.90 8.58 6.80
C GLU A 89 -4.26 9.78 6.12
N GLN A 90 -4.07 10.91 6.82
CA GLN A 90 -3.57 12.14 6.21
C GLN A 90 -2.05 12.31 6.37
N GLY A 91 -1.47 11.77 7.44
CA GLY A 91 -0.04 11.88 7.73
C GLY A 91 0.79 10.69 7.26
N LEU A 92 0.33 9.47 7.53
CA LEU A 92 1.14 8.26 7.31
C LEU A 92 0.82 7.56 5.98
N ARG A 93 -0.44 7.49 5.56
CA ARG A 93 -0.86 6.65 4.44
C ARG A 93 -0.14 6.98 3.14
N GLY A 94 -0.11 8.26 2.75
CA GLY A 94 0.60 8.69 1.55
C GLY A 94 2.11 8.45 1.63
N ALA A 95 2.70 8.59 2.81
CA ALA A 95 4.12 8.30 3.04
C ALA A 95 4.43 6.80 2.88
N VAL A 96 3.56 5.93 3.41
CA VAL A 96 3.65 4.48 3.29
C VAL A 96 3.46 4.04 1.83
N GLU A 97 2.43 4.53 1.14
CA GLU A 97 2.21 4.22 -0.29
C GLU A 97 3.41 4.63 -1.15
N ASN A 98 3.95 5.84 -0.94
CA ASN A 98 5.15 6.31 -1.64
C ASN A 98 6.39 5.46 -1.34
N SER A 99 6.58 5.05 -0.08
CA SER A 99 7.67 4.15 0.32
C SER A 99 7.58 2.81 -0.41
N ILE A 100 6.39 2.18 -0.42
CA ILE A 100 6.13 0.94 -1.15
C ILE A 100 6.39 1.11 -2.65
N ASN A 101 5.89 2.18 -3.27
CA ASN A 101 6.09 2.43 -4.70
C ASN A 101 7.56 2.66 -5.09
N ARG A 102 8.40 3.12 -4.15
CA ARG A 102 9.84 3.27 -4.36
C ARG A 102 10.57 1.94 -4.23
N SER A 103 10.22 1.12 -3.25
CA SER A 103 10.93 -0.13 -2.97
C SER A 103 10.46 -1.30 -3.83
N LEU A 104 9.18 -1.36 -4.21
CA LEU A 104 8.60 -2.47 -4.95
C LEU A 104 9.26 -2.65 -6.32
N GLY A 105 9.53 -1.55 -7.04
CA GLY A 105 10.23 -1.61 -8.32
C GLY A 105 11.63 -2.23 -8.21
N VAL A 106 12.36 -1.93 -7.14
CA VAL A 106 13.67 -2.52 -6.87
C VAL A 106 13.57 -4.01 -6.58
N SER A 107 12.63 -4.43 -5.73
CA SER A 107 12.43 -5.86 -5.42
C SER A 107 12.03 -6.68 -6.65
N ILE A 108 11.23 -6.10 -7.54
CA ILE A 108 10.89 -6.73 -8.82
C ILE A 108 12.14 -6.89 -9.69
N ILE A 109 12.95 -5.83 -9.82
CA ILE A 109 14.19 -5.88 -10.59
C ILE A 109 15.13 -6.96 -10.03
N ASP A 110 15.36 -6.97 -8.71
CA ASP A 110 16.21 -7.97 -8.06
C ASP A 110 15.71 -9.39 -8.34
N LYS A 111 14.39 -9.62 -8.26
CA LYS A 111 13.80 -10.92 -8.59
C LYS A 111 13.99 -11.29 -10.05
N MET A 112 13.72 -10.38 -10.98
CA MET A 112 13.87 -10.64 -12.42
C MET A 112 15.34 -10.91 -12.78
N LEU A 113 16.31 -10.27 -12.12
CA LEU A 113 17.73 -10.54 -12.32
C LEU A 113 18.17 -11.94 -11.83
N THR A 114 17.34 -12.64 -11.04
CA THR A 114 17.58 -14.05 -10.71
C THR A 114 17.12 -15.01 -11.81
N CYS A 115 16.33 -14.54 -12.76
CA CYS A 115 15.87 -15.33 -13.90
C CYS A 115 16.93 -15.33 -15.00
N GLU A 116 17.18 -16.51 -15.60
CA GLU A 116 18.26 -16.69 -16.59
C GLU A 116 18.08 -15.79 -17.82
N GLU A 117 16.84 -15.52 -18.19
CA GLU A 117 16.47 -14.67 -19.33
C GLU A 117 17.00 -13.22 -19.18
N PHE A 118 17.25 -12.77 -17.95
CA PHE A 118 17.78 -11.44 -17.67
C PHE A 118 19.27 -11.46 -17.27
N SER A 119 19.93 -12.62 -17.33
CA SER A 119 21.32 -12.79 -16.88
C SER A 119 22.33 -12.02 -17.74
N THR A 120 22.16 -12.07 -19.05
CA THR A 120 22.98 -11.37 -20.02
C THR A 120 22.13 -10.89 -21.18
N ARG A 121 22.63 -9.86 -21.86
CA ARG A 121 21.99 -9.30 -23.04
C ARG A 121 21.76 -10.31 -24.17
N VAL A 122 22.73 -11.18 -24.44
CA VAL A 122 22.62 -12.16 -25.53
C VAL A 122 21.54 -13.17 -25.20
N VAL A 123 21.54 -13.70 -23.98
CA VAL A 123 20.51 -14.63 -23.49
C VAL A 123 19.14 -13.96 -23.57
N PHE A 124 19.00 -12.72 -23.10
CA PHE A 124 17.74 -11.98 -23.20
C PHE A 124 17.23 -11.89 -24.65
N GLN A 125 18.08 -11.47 -25.59
CA GLN A 125 17.69 -11.32 -27.00
C GLN A 125 17.32 -12.67 -27.65
N CYS A 126 18.07 -13.74 -27.35
CA CYS A 126 17.76 -15.09 -27.80
C CYS A 126 16.41 -15.54 -27.26
N THR A 127 16.16 -15.40 -25.95
CA THR A 127 14.90 -15.82 -25.35
C THR A 127 13.68 -15.05 -25.86
N VAL A 128 13.82 -13.74 -26.12
CA VAL A 128 12.75 -12.95 -26.75
C VAL A 128 12.44 -13.46 -28.15
N LEU A 129 13.47 -13.81 -28.93
CA LEU A 129 13.31 -14.33 -30.29
C LEU A 129 12.73 -15.74 -30.30
N GLU A 130 13.19 -16.62 -29.40
CA GLU A 130 12.64 -17.96 -29.20
C GLU A 130 11.16 -17.90 -28.85
N ASP A 131 10.76 -17.05 -27.88
CA ASP A 131 9.36 -16.85 -27.52
C ASP A 131 8.51 -16.31 -28.69
N LEU A 132 9.08 -15.42 -29.51
CA LEU A 132 8.42 -14.92 -30.73
C LEU A 132 8.19 -16.04 -31.75
N LEU A 133 9.21 -16.88 -31.99
CA LEU A 133 9.13 -18.02 -32.91
C LEU A 133 8.14 -19.08 -32.42
N GLU A 134 8.10 -19.36 -31.12
CA GLU A 134 7.17 -20.31 -30.50
C GLU A 134 5.72 -19.83 -30.58
N LYS A 135 5.45 -18.52 -30.41
CA LYS A 135 4.10 -17.95 -30.53
C LYS A 135 3.54 -18.04 -31.95
N ASP A 136 4.42 -18.05 -32.95
CA ASP A 136 4.10 -18.11 -34.37
C ASP A 136 2.93 -17.18 -34.78
N CYS A 137 2.99 -15.92 -34.33
CA CYS A 137 1.91 -14.95 -34.49
C CYS A 137 2.36 -13.81 -35.43
N PHE A 138 1.65 -13.63 -36.54
CA PHE A 138 1.99 -12.60 -37.54
C PHE A 138 2.03 -11.19 -36.95
N ASP A 139 1.06 -10.82 -36.10
CA ASP A 139 0.99 -9.50 -35.49
C ASP A 139 2.18 -9.25 -34.55
N ASP A 140 2.61 -10.28 -33.82
CA ASP A 140 3.80 -10.23 -32.96
C ASP A 140 5.08 -10.07 -33.79
N PHE A 141 5.22 -10.80 -34.91
CA PHE A 141 6.35 -10.62 -35.83
C PHE A 141 6.38 -9.22 -36.44
N LEU A 142 5.22 -8.72 -36.87
CA LEU A 142 5.11 -7.37 -37.42
C LEU A 142 5.49 -6.33 -36.36
N LYS A 143 5.00 -6.48 -35.12
CA LYS A 143 5.34 -5.58 -34.02
C LYS A 143 6.82 -5.65 -33.67
N TYR A 144 7.40 -6.84 -33.58
CA TYR A 144 8.83 -7.03 -33.33
C TYR A 144 9.71 -6.34 -34.37
N THR A 145 9.35 -6.47 -35.66
CA THR A 145 10.15 -5.93 -36.79
C THR A 145 9.95 -4.43 -37.01
N THR A 146 8.75 -3.91 -36.78
CA THR A 146 8.41 -2.49 -37.04
C THR A 146 8.51 -1.61 -35.79
N ASN A 147 8.36 -2.20 -34.60
CA ASN A 147 8.39 -1.50 -33.31
C ASN A 147 8.92 -2.42 -32.19
N TYR A 148 10.19 -2.81 -32.32
CA TYR A 148 10.90 -3.70 -31.39
C TYR A 148 10.79 -3.24 -29.93
N GLU A 149 10.94 -1.93 -29.69
CA GLU A 149 10.91 -1.36 -28.35
C GLU A 149 9.59 -1.67 -27.63
N ASP A 150 8.45 -1.44 -28.29
CA ASP A 150 7.15 -1.70 -27.70
C ASP A 150 6.85 -3.20 -27.59
N TYR A 151 7.34 -4.03 -28.54
CA TYR A 151 7.25 -5.48 -28.41
C TYR A 151 7.98 -5.97 -27.15
N VAL A 152 9.24 -5.57 -26.96
CA VAL A 152 10.07 -5.98 -25.83
C VAL A 152 9.51 -5.46 -24.51
N LYS A 153 8.96 -4.23 -24.47
CA LYS A 153 8.28 -3.72 -23.27
C LYS A 153 7.09 -4.59 -22.85
N ASP A 154 6.32 -5.08 -23.82
CA ASP A 154 5.19 -5.97 -23.56
C ASP A 154 5.66 -7.36 -23.14
N TRP A 155 6.72 -7.87 -23.76
CA TRP A 155 7.36 -9.13 -23.35
C TRP A 155 7.84 -9.08 -21.90
N ILE A 156 8.60 -8.05 -21.53
CA ILE A 156 9.09 -7.84 -20.14
C ILE A 156 7.92 -7.75 -19.18
N LEU A 157 6.85 -7.02 -19.54
CA LEU A 157 5.66 -6.93 -18.72
C LEU A 157 5.05 -8.32 -18.47
N ASN A 158 4.85 -9.11 -19.52
CA ASN A 158 4.27 -10.43 -19.40
C ASN A 158 5.13 -11.35 -18.53
N LYS A 159 6.46 -11.23 -18.63
CA LYS A 159 7.39 -11.99 -17.78
C LYS A 159 7.35 -11.57 -16.30
N ILE A 160 7.19 -10.28 -16.01
CA ILE A 160 6.95 -9.81 -14.63
C ILE A 160 5.59 -10.33 -14.14
N MET A 161 4.56 -10.31 -14.98
CA MET A 161 3.22 -10.80 -14.64
C MET A 161 3.19 -12.30 -14.35
N SER A 162 4.05 -13.09 -15.00
CA SER A 162 4.18 -14.52 -14.67
C SER A 162 4.72 -14.76 -13.26
N HIS A 163 5.31 -13.75 -12.63
CA HIS A 163 5.78 -13.74 -11.24
C HIS A 163 4.87 -12.92 -10.32
N SER A 164 3.60 -12.77 -10.69
CA SER A 164 2.59 -12.00 -9.92
C SER A 164 2.55 -12.34 -8.43
N THR A 165 2.69 -13.62 -8.06
CA THR A 165 2.74 -14.06 -6.67
C THR A 165 3.93 -13.45 -5.91
N ASP A 166 5.12 -13.42 -6.51
CA ASP A 166 6.30 -12.81 -5.92
C ASP A 166 6.10 -11.29 -5.73
N VAL A 167 5.49 -10.63 -6.73
CA VAL A 167 5.18 -9.19 -6.67
C VAL A 167 4.27 -8.88 -5.48
N PHE A 168 3.21 -9.66 -5.26
CA PHE A 168 2.32 -9.50 -4.11
C PHE A 168 3.04 -9.77 -2.78
N ASP A 169 3.91 -10.78 -2.73
CA ASP A 169 4.69 -11.09 -1.53
C ASP A 169 5.67 -9.96 -1.19
N PHE A 170 6.32 -9.35 -2.18
CA PHE A 170 7.18 -8.20 -1.97
C PHE A 170 6.39 -7.00 -1.44
N GLU A 171 5.26 -6.69 -2.06
CA GLU A 171 4.40 -5.58 -1.64
C GLU A 171 3.91 -5.76 -0.20
N ASN A 172 3.45 -6.97 0.15
CA ASN A 172 3.05 -7.29 1.52
C ASN A 172 4.21 -7.16 2.50
N LYS A 173 5.41 -7.65 2.16
CA LYS A 173 6.62 -7.49 2.99
C LYS A 173 6.95 -6.01 3.21
N HIS A 174 6.85 -5.18 2.18
CA HIS A 174 7.09 -3.73 2.28
C HIS A 174 6.05 -3.04 3.18
N ILE A 175 4.77 -3.39 3.05
CA ILE A 175 3.71 -2.89 3.95
C ILE A 175 4.02 -3.25 5.40
N GLN A 176 4.32 -4.53 5.67
CA GLN A 176 4.63 -5.00 7.02
C GLN A 176 5.88 -4.32 7.59
N SER A 177 6.89 -4.06 6.75
CA SER A 177 8.08 -3.34 7.17
C SER A 177 7.77 -1.89 7.57
N CYS A 178 6.89 -1.20 6.83
CA CYS A 178 6.45 0.14 7.16
C CYS A 178 5.64 0.16 8.47
N VAL A 179 4.65 -0.72 8.61
CA VAL A 179 3.83 -0.86 9.83
C VAL A 179 4.72 -1.12 11.05
N ARG A 180 5.67 -2.04 10.94
CA ARG A 180 6.64 -2.32 12.00
C ARG A 180 7.48 -1.10 12.35
N SER A 181 8.00 -0.39 11.36
CA SER A 181 8.81 0.82 11.59
C SER A 181 8.02 1.91 12.31
N ILE A 182 6.73 2.08 11.97
CA ILE A 182 5.83 3.02 12.66
C ILE A 182 5.63 2.60 14.11
N ASN A 183 5.32 1.33 14.37
CA ASN A 183 5.11 0.83 15.74
C ASN A 183 6.39 0.93 16.58
N GLU A 184 7.57 0.64 16.02
CA GLU A 184 8.85 0.85 16.69
C GLU A 184 9.09 2.32 17.07
N ALA A 185 8.71 3.26 16.19
CA ALA A 185 8.80 4.69 16.46
C ALA A 185 7.83 5.13 17.57
N VAL A 186 6.60 4.60 17.57
CA VAL A 186 5.60 4.80 18.63
C VAL A 186 6.13 4.30 19.98
N ASP A 187 6.60 3.05 20.03
CA ASP A 187 7.17 2.43 21.25
C ASP A 187 8.34 3.24 21.83
N LYS A 188 9.18 3.79 20.95
CA LYS A 188 10.32 4.62 21.35
C LYS A 188 9.85 5.97 21.88
N ALA A 189 8.88 6.60 21.23
CA ALA A 189 8.33 7.89 21.65
C ALA A 189 7.61 7.80 23.00
N ILE A 190 6.96 6.67 23.33
CA ILE A 190 6.28 6.47 24.63
C ILE A 190 7.29 6.52 25.79
N LYS A 191 8.45 5.89 25.59
CA LYS A 191 9.56 5.84 26.58
C LYS A 191 10.33 7.15 26.67
N GLY A 192 10.10 8.08 25.74
CA GLY A 192 10.75 9.37 25.69
C GLY A 192 10.20 10.36 26.72
N PRO A 193 10.88 11.52 26.89
CA PRO A 193 10.47 12.59 27.81
C PRO A 193 9.30 13.42 27.27
N SER A 194 8.57 12.90 26.27
CA SER A 194 7.46 13.61 25.65
C SER A 194 6.28 13.68 26.61
N ASP A 195 5.89 14.90 26.96
CA ASP A 195 4.83 15.22 27.92
C ASP A 195 3.53 15.64 27.23
N THR A 196 3.59 16.01 25.94
CA THR A 196 2.42 16.38 25.14
C THR A 196 2.28 15.48 23.92
N ILE A 197 1.06 15.36 23.40
CA ILE A 197 0.84 14.62 22.13
C ILE A 197 1.59 15.28 20.98
N GLN A 198 1.75 16.60 21.02
CA GLN A 198 2.52 17.32 20.00
C GLN A 198 4.00 16.90 19.99
N SER A 199 4.65 16.88 21.16
CA SER A 199 6.04 16.43 21.24
C SER A 199 6.15 14.95 20.88
N PHE A 200 5.17 14.15 21.29
CA PHE A 200 5.08 12.73 20.98
C PHE A 200 5.00 12.44 19.47
N ILE A 201 4.07 13.09 18.74
CA ILE A 201 3.95 12.96 17.28
C ILE A 201 5.23 13.46 16.59
N THR A 202 5.78 14.57 17.07
CA THR A 202 7.04 15.12 16.52
C THR A 202 8.18 14.12 16.66
N ASP A 203 8.29 13.44 17.80
CA ASP A 203 9.32 12.43 18.04
C ASP A 203 9.10 11.20 17.14
N ILE A 204 7.86 10.73 16.97
CA ILE A 204 7.53 9.68 16.00
C ILE A 204 7.99 10.08 14.59
N CYS A 205 7.66 11.28 14.14
CA CYS A 205 8.02 11.73 12.80
C CYS A 205 9.55 11.86 12.62
N LYS A 206 10.29 12.29 13.64
CA LYS A 206 11.76 12.32 13.59
C LYS A 206 12.36 10.92 13.43
N GLU A 207 11.84 9.95 14.18
CA GLU A 207 12.27 8.55 14.12
C GLU A 207 11.94 7.87 12.79
N LEU A 208 10.95 8.39 12.07
CA LEU A 208 10.55 7.86 10.77
C LEU A 208 11.19 8.58 9.58
N ASN A 209 11.89 9.69 9.79
CA ASN A 209 12.29 10.60 8.70
C ASN A 209 13.24 9.96 7.65
N ASP A 210 14.03 8.96 8.05
CA ASP A 210 14.90 8.19 7.17
C ASP A 210 14.16 7.10 6.39
N LYS A 211 13.00 6.65 6.89
CA LYS A 211 12.22 5.52 6.35
C LYS A 211 10.95 5.93 5.62
N LEU A 212 10.30 7.00 6.06
CA LEU A 212 9.02 7.51 5.57
C LEU A 212 9.08 9.02 5.46
N VAL A 213 8.80 9.53 4.27
CA VAL A 213 8.71 10.97 4.02
C VAL A 213 7.32 11.45 4.39
N ILE A 214 7.18 11.98 5.61
CA ILE A 214 5.92 12.53 6.14
C ILE A 214 5.86 14.03 5.83
N SER A 215 4.74 14.51 5.29
CA SER A 215 4.54 15.94 5.00
C SER A 215 4.50 16.77 6.28
N LYS A 216 5.17 17.93 6.24
CA LYS A 216 5.20 18.89 7.35
C LYS A 216 3.85 19.58 7.55
N GLU A 217 3.11 19.79 6.46
CA GLU A 217 1.77 20.36 6.46
C GLU A 217 0.77 19.45 7.17
N ALA A 218 0.93 18.12 7.03
CA ALA A 218 0.18 17.15 7.81
C ALA A 218 0.49 17.32 9.31
N LEU A 219 1.76 17.43 9.69
CA LEU A 219 2.20 17.62 11.09
C LEU A 219 1.55 18.85 11.76
N ASP A 220 1.51 19.98 11.04
CA ASP A 220 0.94 21.24 11.55
C ASP A 220 -0.59 21.13 11.76
N ALA A 221 -1.30 20.33 10.96
CA ALA A 221 -2.74 20.10 11.09
C ALA A 221 -3.11 19.30 12.37
N PHE A 222 -2.18 18.52 12.93
CA PHE A 222 -2.42 17.68 14.11
C PHE A 222 -2.17 18.36 15.46
N MET A 223 -1.67 19.60 15.48
CA MET A 223 -1.24 20.33 16.69
C MET A 223 -2.36 20.73 17.69
N VAL A 224 -3.61 20.28 17.52
CA VAL A 224 -4.78 20.71 18.33
C VAL A 224 -5.05 19.79 19.56
N LEU A 225 -4.18 18.82 19.84
CA LEU A 225 -4.39 17.84 20.92
C LEU A 225 -3.45 18.10 22.11
N ASN A 226 -3.92 18.81 23.14
CA ASN A 226 -3.11 19.07 24.34
C ASN A 226 -3.54 18.33 25.61
N ASN A 227 -4.65 17.57 25.61
CA ASN A 227 -5.19 16.96 26.84
C ASN A 227 -5.42 15.43 26.78
N ALA A 228 -5.00 14.73 25.71
CA ALA A 228 -5.11 13.28 25.67
C ALA A 228 -3.84 12.59 26.22
N ASP A 229 -4.05 11.51 26.95
CA ASP A 229 -3.03 10.65 27.53
C ASP A 229 -2.20 9.98 26.41
N LYS A 230 -0.88 10.11 26.48
CA LYS A 230 0.02 9.66 25.41
C LYS A 230 -0.04 8.15 25.20
N GLU A 231 -0.17 7.37 26.27
CA GLU A 231 -0.29 5.92 26.21
C GLU A 231 -1.63 5.47 25.59
N LYS A 232 -2.72 6.18 25.88
CA LYS A 232 -4.01 5.96 25.21
C LYS A 232 -3.94 6.31 23.72
N PHE A 233 -3.33 7.44 23.38
CA PHE A 233 -3.18 7.83 21.98
C PHE A 233 -2.31 6.84 21.21
N ALA A 234 -1.21 6.36 21.79
CA ALA A 234 -0.34 5.36 21.18
C ALA A 234 -1.09 4.06 20.84
N ARG A 235 -1.89 3.53 21.78
CA ARG A 235 -2.71 2.34 21.52
C ARG A 235 -3.72 2.54 20.38
N CYS A 236 -4.37 3.71 20.33
CA CYS A 236 -5.26 4.05 19.23
C CYS A 236 -4.50 4.13 17.90
N LEU A 237 -3.30 4.71 17.90
CA LEU A 237 -2.46 4.84 16.72
C LEU A 237 -1.98 3.49 16.20
N GLU A 238 -1.54 2.58 17.08
CA GLU A 238 -1.17 1.21 16.70
C GLU A 238 -2.33 0.46 16.04
N GLU A 239 -3.55 0.61 16.56
CA GLU A 239 -4.76 0.02 15.99
C GLU A 239 -5.05 0.61 14.61
N SER A 240 -5.05 1.94 14.46
CA SER A 240 -5.27 2.62 13.18
C SER A 240 -4.19 2.25 12.14
N VAL A 241 -2.91 2.18 12.52
CA VAL A 241 -1.81 1.80 11.63
C VAL A 241 -1.93 0.34 11.19
N LYS A 242 -2.36 -0.55 12.09
CA LYS A 242 -2.65 -1.95 11.76
C LYS A 242 -3.80 -2.06 10.76
N GLU A 243 -4.89 -1.32 10.98
CA GLU A 243 -6.03 -1.27 10.05
C GLU A 243 -5.64 -0.72 8.69
N MET A 244 -4.82 0.35 8.64
CA MET A 244 -4.25 0.88 7.40
C MET A 244 -3.43 -0.19 6.67
N GLY A 245 -2.55 -0.91 7.36
CA GLY A 245 -1.77 -2.00 6.78
C GLY A 245 -2.65 -3.09 6.14
N GLN A 246 -3.74 -3.49 6.83
CA GLN A 246 -4.71 -4.46 6.31
C GLN A 246 -5.50 -3.92 5.12
N SER A 247 -5.90 -2.64 5.16
CA SER A 247 -6.60 -1.96 4.07
C SER A 247 -5.74 -1.88 2.81
N LEU A 248 -4.46 -1.53 2.95
CA LEU A 248 -3.48 -1.55 1.87
C LEU A 248 -3.29 -2.97 1.33
N GLN A 249 -3.23 -3.99 2.20
CA GLN A 249 -3.16 -5.39 1.80
C GLN A 249 -4.38 -5.85 0.98
N ASN A 250 -5.58 -5.45 1.36
CA ASN A 250 -6.80 -5.82 0.63
C ASN A 250 -6.86 -5.13 -0.74
N LYS A 251 -6.37 -3.89 -0.84
CA LYS A 251 -6.20 -3.17 -2.11
C LYS A 251 -5.18 -3.87 -3.04
N LEU A 252 -4.34 -4.77 -2.52
CA LEU A 252 -3.34 -5.48 -3.31
C LEU A 252 -3.95 -6.31 -4.44
N ASN A 253 -5.18 -6.76 -4.28
CA ASN A 253 -5.82 -7.74 -5.17
C ASN A 253 -6.35 -7.16 -6.50
N MET A 254 -6.04 -5.89 -6.82
CA MET A 254 -6.54 -5.19 -8.00
C MET A 254 -5.38 -4.79 -8.92
N ASP A 255 -5.37 -5.40 -10.12
CA ASP A 255 -4.53 -5.22 -11.31
C ASP A 255 -3.05 -4.77 -11.13
N ILE A 256 -2.14 -5.75 -11.20
CA ILE A 256 -0.68 -5.54 -11.22
C ILE A 256 -0.24 -4.58 -12.33
N LYS A 257 -0.96 -4.55 -13.47
CA LYS A 257 -0.60 -3.73 -14.61
C LYS A 257 -0.66 -2.23 -14.29
N GLU A 258 -1.70 -1.79 -13.58
CA GLU A 258 -1.86 -0.41 -13.13
C GLU A 258 -0.77 -0.04 -12.11
N LYS A 259 -0.46 -0.95 -11.19
CA LYS A 259 0.62 -0.76 -10.20
C LYS A 259 1.98 -0.57 -10.84
N LEU A 260 2.32 -1.39 -11.83
CA LEU A 260 3.60 -1.28 -12.53
C LEU A 260 3.77 0.08 -13.25
N GLN A 261 2.66 0.76 -13.59
CA GLN A 261 2.71 2.10 -14.20
C GLN A 261 2.96 3.21 -13.16
N SER A 262 2.51 3.03 -11.92
CA SER A 262 2.64 4.02 -10.84
C SER A 262 3.96 3.92 -10.06
N LEU A 263 4.77 2.88 -10.29
CA LEU A 263 6.08 2.72 -9.67
C LEU A 263 7.03 3.88 -10.00
N HIS A 264 7.80 4.29 -8.99
CA HIS A 264 8.84 5.31 -9.17
C HIS A 264 10.01 4.78 -9.99
N VAL A 265 10.51 3.61 -9.64
CA VAL A 265 11.48 2.86 -10.45
C VAL A 265 10.69 1.93 -11.36
N LYS A 266 10.81 2.13 -12.67
CA LYS A 266 10.07 1.34 -13.67
C LYS A 266 10.93 0.15 -14.12
N PRO A 267 10.61 -1.10 -13.71
CA PRO A 267 11.41 -2.26 -14.11
C PRO A 267 11.49 -2.42 -15.63
N ARG A 268 10.41 -2.07 -16.35
CA ARG A 268 10.37 -2.10 -17.81
C ARG A 268 11.44 -1.22 -18.46
N MET A 269 11.67 -0.02 -17.92
CA MET A 269 12.66 0.91 -18.49
C MET A 269 14.08 0.43 -18.20
N PHE A 270 14.31 -0.15 -17.00
CA PHE A 270 15.60 -0.71 -16.63
C PHE A 270 16.05 -1.82 -17.60
N PHE A 271 15.22 -2.85 -17.79
CA PHE A 271 15.54 -3.96 -18.69
C PHE A 271 15.54 -3.56 -20.17
N LEU A 272 14.76 -2.55 -20.55
CA LEU A 272 14.79 -1.99 -21.90
C LEU A 272 16.12 -1.29 -22.19
N ILE A 273 16.68 -0.52 -21.25
CA ILE A 273 17.99 0.13 -21.45
C ILE A 273 19.09 -0.93 -21.60
N GLU A 274 19.07 -1.97 -20.76
CA GLU A 274 20.00 -3.12 -20.86
C GLU A 274 19.87 -3.85 -22.22
N SER A 275 18.66 -3.99 -22.74
CA SER A 275 18.43 -4.62 -24.05
C SER A 275 18.78 -3.69 -25.23
N LEU A 276 18.59 -2.38 -25.11
CA LEU A 276 18.78 -1.37 -26.18
C LEU A 276 20.18 -0.72 -26.24
N ALA A 277 21.12 -0.97 -25.34
CA ALA A 277 22.45 -0.32 -25.36
C ALA A 277 23.30 -0.48 -26.66
N VAL A 278 22.78 -1.15 -27.69
CA VAL A 278 23.23 -1.23 -29.10
C VAL A 278 21.98 -1.49 -29.94
N VAL A 279 21.24 -0.46 -30.35
CA VAL A 279 20.04 -0.58 -31.21
C VAL A 279 20.36 -0.94 -32.67
N ASN A 280 21.64 -1.05 -33.05
CA ASN A 280 22.00 -1.41 -34.41
C ASN A 280 21.98 -2.93 -34.72
N SER A 281 21.43 -3.80 -33.86
CA SER A 281 21.55 -5.26 -34.02
C SER A 281 20.26 -6.09 -34.04
N ALA A 282 19.08 -5.57 -33.70
CA ALA A 282 17.85 -6.37 -33.72
C ALA A 282 17.51 -6.93 -35.12
N PRO A 283 17.67 -6.17 -36.23
CA PRO A 283 17.58 -6.72 -37.57
C PRO A 283 18.70 -7.72 -37.88
N SER A 284 19.90 -7.52 -37.31
CA SER A 284 21.09 -8.35 -37.59
C SER A 284 21.07 -9.74 -36.94
N VAL A 285 20.53 -9.87 -35.73
CA VAL A 285 20.39 -11.19 -35.07
C VAL A 285 19.33 -12.03 -35.79
N MET A 286 18.19 -11.42 -36.15
CA MET A 286 17.19 -12.07 -36.99
C MET A 286 17.80 -12.46 -38.34
N LEU A 287 18.59 -11.59 -38.97
CA LEU A 287 19.29 -11.90 -40.23
C LEU A 287 20.26 -13.10 -40.09
N HIS A 288 20.97 -13.24 -38.97
CA HIS A 288 21.92 -14.32 -38.74
C HIS A 288 21.20 -15.66 -38.54
N VAL A 289 20.15 -15.69 -37.71
CA VAL A 289 19.29 -16.89 -37.55
C VAL A 289 18.61 -17.26 -38.87
N MET A 290 18.17 -16.26 -39.63
CA MET A 290 17.62 -16.44 -40.98
C MET A 290 18.63 -16.97 -41.99
N GLN A 291 19.95 -16.86 -41.78
CA GLN A 291 20.96 -17.43 -42.68
C GLN A 291 21.24 -18.91 -42.42
N GLU A 292 20.96 -19.41 -41.22
CA GLU A 292 21.21 -20.80 -40.84
C GLU A 292 20.01 -21.75 -41.10
N GLU A 293 18.76 -21.26 -41.12
CA GLU A 293 17.56 -22.13 -41.18
C GLU A 293 16.74 -22.11 -42.51
N VAL A 294 17.29 -21.58 -43.61
CA VAL A 294 16.51 -21.24 -44.83
C VAL A 294 15.69 -22.37 -45.53
N PRO A 295 15.95 -23.69 -45.44
CA PRO A 295 15.18 -24.58 -46.33
C PRO A 295 13.73 -24.90 -45.91
N THR A 296 13.30 -24.68 -44.66
CA THR A 296 12.07 -25.34 -44.15
C THR A 296 10.86 -24.43 -43.86
N LEU A 297 11.01 -23.11 -43.77
CA LEU A 297 9.90 -22.19 -43.43
C LEU A 297 9.10 -21.70 -44.66
N SER A 298 8.47 -22.60 -45.42
CA SER A 298 7.78 -22.21 -46.67
C SER A 298 6.36 -21.66 -46.51
N THR A 299 5.71 -21.81 -45.34
CA THR A 299 4.29 -21.42 -45.15
C THR A 299 3.94 -20.78 -43.81
N GLY A 300 4.92 -20.50 -42.94
CA GLY A 300 4.68 -19.95 -41.60
C GLY A 300 4.40 -18.43 -41.58
N PRO A 301 3.72 -17.91 -40.55
CA PRO A 301 3.55 -16.49 -40.23
C PRO A 301 4.80 -15.62 -40.41
N LEU A 302 5.98 -16.13 -40.07
CA LEU A 302 7.28 -15.50 -40.33
C LEU A 302 7.49 -15.17 -41.82
N CYS A 303 7.22 -16.13 -42.71
CA CYS A 303 7.37 -15.99 -44.16
C CYS A 303 6.36 -14.98 -44.73
N ILE A 304 5.16 -14.91 -44.14
CA ILE A 304 4.12 -13.94 -44.52
C ILE A 304 4.52 -12.52 -44.06
N ALA A 305 5.06 -12.37 -42.85
CA ALA A 305 5.56 -11.09 -42.32
C ALA A 305 6.72 -10.54 -43.18
N LEU A 306 7.62 -11.43 -43.61
CA LEU A 306 8.72 -11.08 -44.50
C LEU A 306 8.23 -10.58 -45.87
N LYS A 307 7.28 -11.28 -46.50
CA LYS A 307 6.66 -10.82 -47.75
C LYS A 307 5.99 -9.46 -47.60
N HIS A 308 5.34 -9.19 -46.46
CA HIS A 308 4.72 -7.89 -46.19
C HIS A 308 5.73 -6.76 -45.96
N LEU A 309 6.86 -7.05 -45.30
CA LEU A 309 7.95 -6.09 -45.10
C LEU A 309 8.67 -5.78 -46.41
N GLU A 310 8.91 -6.78 -47.26
CA GLU A 310 9.48 -6.59 -48.61
C GLU A 310 8.60 -5.70 -49.49
N VAL A 311 7.28 -5.89 -49.43
CA VAL A 311 6.30 -5.09 -50.18
C VAL A 311 6.18 -3.67 -49.63
N SER A 312 6.28 -3.47 -48.31
CA SER A 312 6.11 -2.15 -47.68
C SER A 312 7.37 -1.28 -47.73
N ASN A 313 8.56 -1.89 -47.84
CA ASN A 313 9.85 -1.22 -47.66
C ASN A 313 10.74 -1.27 -48.91
N GLY A 314 10.14 -1.33 -50.11
CA GLY A 314 10.80 -1.53 -51.42
C GLY A 314 11.96 -0.58 -51.79
N ASN A 315 12.27 0.43 -50.97
CA ASN A 315 13.45 1.28 -51.10
C ASN A 315 14.53 1.06 -50.00
N ASN A 316 14.21 0.49 -48.84
CA ASN A 316 15.17 0.27 -47.76
C ASN A 316 15.85 -1.11 -47.80
N LEU A 317 15.20 -2.15 -48.35
CA LEU A 317 15.84 -3.47 -48.52
C LEU A 317 16.99 -3.45 -49.55
N LYS A 318 16.93 -2.57 -50.56
CA LYS A 318 18.04 -2.38 -51.51
C LYS A 318 19.33 -1.95 -50.79
N ASN A 319 19.23 -1.21 -49.68
CA ASN A 319 20.40 -0.79 -48.91
C ASN A 319 20.99 -1.94 -48.08
N LEU A 320 20.18 -2.90 -47.60
CA LEU A 320 20.67 -4.08 -46.89
C LEU A 320 21.37 -5.08 -47.83
N THR A 321 20.86 -5.26 -49.04
CA THR A 321 21.55 -6.08 -50.08
C THR A 321 22.87 -5.44 -50.53
N LEU A 322 22.93 -4.09 -50.59
CA LEU A 322 24.15 -3.33 -50.93
C LEU A 322 25.23 -3.39 -49.83
N ILE A 323 24.83 -3.45 -48.56
CA ILE A 323 25.78 -3.60 -47.44
C ILE A 323 26.43 -4.99 -47.47
N TYR A 324 25.68 -6.03 -47.85
CA TYR A 324 26.21 -7.40 -47.97
C TYR A 324 27.16 -7.58 -49.19
N ALA A 325 26.93 -6.82 -50.27
CA ALA A 325 27.79 -6.86 -51.45
C ALA A 325 29.15 -6.14 -51.26
N HIS A 326 29.28 -5.29 -50.24
CA HIS A 326 30.52 -4.55 -49.94
C HIS A 326 31.42 -5.21 -48.87
N GLN A 327 31.06 -6.39 -48.38
CA GLN A 327 31.84 -7.16 -47.39
C GLN A 327 32.39 -8.50 -47.92
N GLN A 328 32.49 -8.70 -49.24
CA GLN A 328 33.31 -9.76 -49.84
C GLN A 328 34.60 -9.23 -50.45
#